data_AF-A0A8V5GU02-F1
#
_entry.id   AF-A0A8V5GU02-F1
#
_cell.length_a   1.000
_cell.length_b   1.000
_cell.length_c   1.000
_cell.angle_alpha   90.00
_cell.angle_beta   90.00
_cell.angle_gamma   90.00
#
_symmetry.space_group_name_H-M   'P 1'
#
loop_
_entity.id
_entity.type
_entity.pdbx_description
1 polymer ?
#
loop_
_entity_poly.entity_id
_entity_poly.type
_entity_poly.pdbx_seq_one_letter_code
_entity_poly.pdbx_strand_id
1 'polypeptide(L)'
;AGVHPAPLASGGAEGRVCRLCSSAWGDTIFAVSSGHGRCGVAVIRTSGPGSRGALQSLTGRPPLPPPRVLALRRIRDPGTGETLDRGLVVWFQGPQSFTGEDCAELHVHGGPAVVSGVLRALGEAPPIHPVPAVPSGGVPPSRGSPWGRQGPCPACVLPSPGSSRAERSGVGSWT
;
A
#
# COMPACT_ATOMS: atom_id res chain seq x y z
N ALA A 1 2.80 68.61 9.76
CA ALA A 1 3.69 68.34 10.90
C ALA A 1 2.86 67.73 12.01
N GLY A 2 3.06 66.43 12.29
CA GLY A 2 2.27 65.67 13.27
C GLY A 2 2.93 64.31 13.41
N VAL A 3 3.88 64.23 14.34
CA VAL A 3 4.62 63.02 14.71
C VAL A 3 3.70 62.10 15.51
N HIS A 4 3.47 60.88 15.00
CA HIS A 4 2.96 59.77 15.80
C HIS A 4 4.10 58.79 16.11
N PRO A 5 4.17 58.26 17.34
CA PRO A 5 5.24 57.38 17.81
C PRO A 5 5.10 55.96 17.22
N ALA A 6 6.24 55.29 17.04
CA ALA A 6 6.31 53.86 16.78
C ALA A 6 5.81 53.07 18.01
N PRO A 7 4.91 52.09 17.86
CA PRO A 7 4.72 51.06 18.86
C PRO A 7 5.70 49.91 18.63
N LEU A 8 6.37 49.56 19.72
CA LEU A 8 7.25 48.42 19.91
C LEU A 8 6.52 47.09 19.67
N ALA A 9 7.33 46.09 19.31
CA ALA A 9 6.96 44.70 19.11
C ALA A 9 5.92 44.15 20.10
N SER A 10 4.89 43.51 19.57
CA SER A 10 4.13 42.47 20.25
C SER A 10 3.96 41.31 19.30
N GLY A 11 4.45 40.14 19.72
CA GLY A 11 4.54 38.94 18.92
C GLY A 11 3.19 38.42 18.46
N GLY A 12 3.24 37.79 17.30
CA GLY A 12 2.19 36.99 16.72
C GLY A 12 2.84 36.30 15.55
N ALA A 13 3.40 35.12 15.80
CA ALA A 13 3.86 34.26 14.72
C ALA A 13 2.64 33.92 13.86
N GLU A 14 2.37 34.72 12.82
CA GLU A 14 1.70 34.23 11.64
C GLU A 14 2.63 33.14 11.10
N GLY A 15 2.36 31.94 11.60
CA GLY A 15 3.09 30.75 11.27
C GLY A 15 3.06 30.65 9.76
N ARG A 16 4.25 30.80 9.16
CA ARG A 16 4.56 30.18 7.88
C ARG A 16 4.03 28.76 7.97
N VAL A 17 2.87 28.51 7.36
CA VAL A 17 2.41 27.16 7.10
C VAL A 17 3.54 26.55 6.28
N CYS A 18 4.34 25.71 6.93
CA CYS A 18 5.31 24.89 6.27
C CYS A 18 4.52 24.11 5.22
N ARG A 19 4.76 24.36 3.92
CA ARG A 19 4.11 23.59 2.82
C ARG A 19 4.30 22.07 2.96
N LEU A 20 5.25 21.66 3.80
CA LEU A 20 5.51 20.28 4.20
C LEU A 20 4.43 19.66 5.10
N CYS A 21 3.51 20.45 5.67
CA CYS A 21 2.38 19.97 6.48
C CYS A 21 1.03 20.06 5.76
N SER A 22 1.01 19.98 4.42
CA SER A 22 -0.25 19.71 3.69
C SER A 22 -0.67 18.24 3.72
N SER A 23 0.21 17.31 4.12
CA SER A 23 -0.04 15.87 4.09
C SER A 23 -0.60 15.30 5.41
N ALA A 24 -1.55 16.00 6.05
CA ALA A 24 -2.09 15.55 7.34
C ALA A 24 -3.28 14.57 7.22
N TRP A 25 -3.92 14.40 6.05
CA TRP A 25 -4.99 13.41 5.85
C TRP A 25 -5.14 13.07 4.36
N GLY A 26 -4.98 11.79 3.98
CA GLY A 26 -5.77 11.23 2.87
C GLY A 26 -5.09 10.89 1.54
N ASP A 27 -3.77 10.83 1.45
CA ASP A 27 -3.13 10.33 0.22
C ASP A 27 -3.29 8.81 0.11
N THR A 28 -3.65 8.33 -1.07
CA THR A 28 -3.72 6.88 -1.34
C THR A 28 -2.39 6.44 -1.95
N ILE A 29 -1.79 5.42 -1.38
CA ILE A 29 -0.53 4.85 -1.86
C ILE A 29 -0.76 3.54 -2.61
N PHE A 30 0.15 3.19 -3.51
CA PHE A 30 0.15 1.88 -4.16
C PHE A 30 1.56 1.33 -4.44
N ALA A 31 1.68 0.00 -4.46
CA ALA A 31 2.93 -0.70 -4.77
C ALA A 31 2.70 -2.16 -5.16
N VAL A 32 3.70 -2.76 -5.80
CA VAL A 32 3.83 -4.22 -5.83
C VAL A 32 4.13 -4.71 -4.42
N SER A 33 3.33 -5.64 -3.92
CA SER A 33 3.44 -6.23 -2.58
C SER A 33 3.87 -7.70 -2.60
N SER A 34 4.20 -8.24 -3.78
CA SER A 34 4.83 -9.55 -3.97
C SER A 34 6.32 -9.42 -4.29
N GLY A 35 7.03 -10.55 -4.47
CA GLY A 35 8.39 -10.55 -5.00
C GLY A 35 8.46 -9.90 -6.40
N HIS A 36 9.61 -9.29 -6.70
CA HIS A 36 9.87 -8.65 -7.99
C HIS A 36 10.33 -9.66 -9.05
N GLY A 37 10.12 -9.33 -10.33
CA GLY A 37 10.54 -10.14 -11.46
C GLY A 37 9.40 -10.95 -12.09
N ARG A 38 9.76 -11.87 -12.99
CA ARG A 38 8.78 -12.75 -13.65
C ARG A 38 8.26 -13.79 -12.66
N CYS A 39 6.95 -13.85 -12.49
CA CYS A 39 6.27 -14.82 -11.64
C CYS A 39 4.90 -15.20 -12.21
N GLY A 40 4.28 -16.26 -11.67
CA GLY A 40 2.92 -16.63 -12.05
C GLY A 40 1.90 -15.56 -11.64
N VAL A 41 2.01 -15.07 -10.41
CA VAL A 41 1.11 -14.05 -9.85
C VAL A 41 1.94 -12.94 -9.19
N ALA A 42 1.62 -11.70 -9.52
CA ALA A 42 2.05 -10.50 -8.81
C ALA A 42 0.86 -9.90 -8.06
N VAL A 43 1.13 -9.38 -6.85
CA VAL A 43 0.11 -8.68 -6.05
C VAL A 43 0.45 -7.20 -6.05
N ILE A 44 -0.51 -6.37 -6.44
CA ILE A 44 -0.42 -4.91 -6.35
C ILE A 44 -1.44 -4.46 -5.33
N ARG A 45 -1.00 -3.69 -4.33
CA ARG A 45 -1.85 -3.22 -3.24
C ARG A 45 -1.99 -1.71 -3.28
N THR A 46 -3.19 -1.21 -3.01
CA THR A 46 -3.45 0.19 -2.68
C THR A 46 -3.84 0.32 -1.19
N SER A 47 -3.49 1.43 -0.54
CA SER A 47 -3.91 1.77 0.84
C SER A 47 -4.26 3.25 0.91
N GLY A 48 -5.36 3.59 1.59
CA GLY A 48 -5.83 4.96 1.77
C GLY A 48 -7.25 5.19 1.23
N PRO A 49 -7.82 6.39 1.39
CA PRO A 49 -9.23 6.67 1.11
C PRO A 49 -9.64 6.49 -0.37
N GLY A 50 -8.69 6.58 -1.29
CA GLY A 50 -8.87 6.39 -2.73
C GLY A 50 -8.82 4.93 -3.19
N SER A 51 -8.48 3.96 -2.32
CA SER A 51 -8.36 2.54 -2.69
C SER A 51 -9.65 1.98 -3.32
N ARG A 52 -10.80 2.39 -2.79
CA ARG A 52 -12.12 2.00 -3.33
C ARG A 52 -12.28 2.50 -4.77
N GLY A 53 -12.01 3.79 -4.99
CA GLY A 53 -12.12 4.43 -6.29
C GLY A 53 -11.12 3.88 -7.31
N ALA A 54 -9.91 3.55 -6.86
CA ALA A 54 -8.88 2.89 -7.67
C ALA A 54 -9.37 1.55 -8.21
N LEU A 55 -9.82 0.68 -7.30
CA LEU A 55 -10.30 -0.66 -7.65
C LEU A 55 -11.51 -0.59 -8.58
N GLN A 56 -12.46 0.29 -8.31
CA GLN A 56 -13.63 0.48 -9.18
C GLN A 56 -13.23 1.00 -10.55
N SER A 57 -12.35 2.01 -10.64
CA SER A 57 -11.94 2.59 -11.91
C SER A 57 -11.25 1.56 -12.81
N LEU A 58 -10.33 0.76 -12.25
CA LEU A 58 -9.64 -0.30 -12.99
C LEU A 58 -10.55 -1.45 -13.40
N THR A 59 -11.66 -1.69 -12.71
CA THR A 59 -12.56 -2.83 -12.99
C THR A 59 -13.83 -2.46 -13.77
N GLY A 60 -13.97 -1.20 -14.18
CA GLY A 60 -15.14 -0.71 -14.92
C GLY A 60 -16.35 -0.38 -14.02
N ARG A 61 -16.08 0.00 -12.77
CA ARG A 61 -17.04 0.42 -11.73
C ARG A 61 -18.16 -0.59 -11.37
N PRO A 62 -17.92 -1.90 -11.32
CA PRO A 62 -18.89 -2.82 -10.76
C PRO A 62 -19.04 -2.60 -9.24
N PRO A 63 -20.11 -3.13 -8.62
CA PRO A 63 -20.15 -3.29 -7.18
C PRO A 63 -18.89 -4.01 -6.68
N LEU A 64 -18.33 -3.50 -5.58
CA LEU A 64 -17.19 -4.13 -4.93
C LEU A 64 -17.57 -5.54 -4.46
N PRO A 65 -16.64 -6.51 -4.47
CA PRO A 65 -16.87 -7.74 -3.76
C PRO A 65 -17.09 -7.45 -2.26
N PRO A 66 -17.77 -8.34 -1.53
CA PRO A 66 -17.78 -8.27 -0.07
C PRO A 66 -16.35 -8.18 0.46
N PRO A 67 -16.10 -7.43 1.56
CA PRO A 67 -14.77 -7.35 2.13
C PRO A 67 -14.16 -8.74 2.35
N ARG A 68 -12.89 -8.90 1.98
CA ARG A 68 -12.12 -10.16 2.12
C ARG A 68 -12.61 -11.32 1.25
N VAL A 69 -13.43 -11.05 0.23
CA VAL A 69 -13.82 -12.02 -0.79
C VAL A 69 -13.10 -11.72 -2.10
N LEU A 70 -12.46 -12.74 -2.67
CA LEU A 70 -11.83 -12.65 -3.99
C LEU A 70 -12.89 -12.70 -5.09
N ALA A 71 -12.75 -11.83 -6.08
CA ALA A 71 -13.58 -11.83 -7.27
C ALA A 71 -12.72 -11.73 -8.53
N LEU A 72 -13.08 -12.52 -9.56
CA LEU A 72 -12.45 -12.44 -10.87
C LEU A 72 -12.99 -11.22 -11.62
N ARG A 73 -12.09 -10.32 -12.05
CA ARG A 73 -12.44 -9.10 -12.79
C ARG A 73 -11.55 -8.92 -14.01
N ARG A 74 -12.07 -8.24 -15.02
CA ARG A 74 -11.24 -7.66 -16.08
C ARG A 74 -10.68 -6.34 -15.55
N ILE A 75 -9.36 -6.21 -15.58
CA ILE A 75 -8.62 -5.03 -15.14
C ILE A 75 -8.26 -4.27 -16.41
N ARG A 76 -8.60 -2.98 -16.43
CA ARG A 76 -8.47 -2.12 -17.58
C ARG A 76 -7.81 -0.81 -17.20
N ASP A 77 -7.16 -0.21 -18.18
CA ASP A 77 -6.76 1.17 -18.12
C ASP A 77 -8.03 2.06 -18.15
N PRO A 78 -8.26 2.94 -17.15
CA PRO A 78 -9.45 3.78 -17.11
C PRO A 78 -9.46 4.89 -18.19
N GLY A 79 -8.29 5.32 -18.65
CA GLY A 79 -8.13 6.36 -19.66
C GLY A 79 -8.30 5.82 -21.09
N THR A 80 -7.75 4.64 -21.38
CA THR A 80 -7.78 4.05 -22.73
C THR A 80 -8.87 2.98 -22.90
N GLY A 81 -9.33 2.36 -21.82
CA GLY A 81 -10.24 1.21 -21.84
C GLY A 81 -9.57 -0.12 -22.21
N GLU A 82 -8.26 -0.13 -22.49
CA GLU A 82 -7.49 -1.33 -22.82
C GLU A 82 -7.53 -2.34 -21.67
N THR A 83 -7.66 -3.63 -22.00
CA THR A 83 -7.59 -4.69 -20.97
C THR A 83 -6.14 -4.99 -20.62
N LEU A 84 -5.77 -4.70 -19.38
CA LEU A 84 -4.44 -4.94 -18.83
C LEU A 84 -4.28 -6.39 -18.36
N ASP A 85 -5.33 -6.94 -17.73
CA ASP A 85 -5.33 -8.33 -17.27
C ASP A 85 -6.75 -8.86 -16.97
N ARG A 86 -6.86 -10.17 -16.74
CA ARG A 86 -7.98 -10.81 -16.07
C ARG A 86 -7.50 -11.45 -14.77
N GLY A 87 -7.52 -10.68 -13.70
CA GLY A 87 -7.00 -11.06 -12.39
C GLY A 87 -8.07 -11.18 -11.30
N LEU A 88 -7.65 -11.67 -10.13
CA LEU A 88 -8.49 -11.62 -8.94
C LEU A 88 -8.31 -10.27 -8.26
N VAL A 89 -9.38 -9.76 -7.66
CA VAL A 89 -9.34 -8.57 -6.83
C VAL A 89 -9.97 -8.84 -5.48
N VAL A 90 -9.48 -8.16 -4.46
CA VAL A 90 -10.05 -8.21 -3.11
C VAL A 90 -10.11 -6.81 -2.52
N TRP A 91 -11.22 -6.55 -1.84
CA TRP A 91 -11.48 -5.32 -1.11
C TRP A 91 -11.29 -5.54 0.39
N PHE A 92 -10.60 -4.64 1.07
CA PHE A 92 -10.46 -4.61 2.52
C PHE A 92 -10.96 -3.28 3.04
N GLN A 93 -12.07 -3.30 3.77
CA GLN A 93 -12.59 -2.12 4.42
C GLN A 93 -11.82 -1.85 5.72
N GLY A 94 -11.35 -0.62 5.91
CA GLY A 94 -10.77 -0.18 7.18
C GLY A 94 -11.82 -0.21 8.31
N PRO A 95 -11.43 -0.47 9.58
CA PRO A 95 -10.08 -0.68 10.07
C PRO A 95 -9.56 -2.12 9.93
N GLN A 96 -10.37 -3.03 9.39
CA GLN A 96 -10.02 -4.44 9.27
C GLN A 96 -9.22 -4.68 7.98
N SER A 97 -8.04 -4.08 7.88
CA SER A 97 -7.10 -4.23 6.76
C SER A 97 -5.66 -4.37 7.27
N PHE A 98 -4.70 -4.55 6.36
CA PHE A 98 -3.28 -4.65 6.72
C PHE A 98 -2.73 -3.35 7.35
N THR A 99 -3.13 -2.19 6.83
CA THR A 99 -2.65 -0.87 7.28
C THR A 99 -3.59 -0.20 8.29
N GLY A 100 -4.79 -0.75 8.49
CA GLY A 100 -5.87 -0.10 9.23
C GLY A 100 -6.69 0.89 8.39
N GLU A 101 -6.32 1.12 7.14
CA GLU A 101 -7.04 1.97 6.19
C GLU A 101 -7.86 1.14 5.19
N ASP A 102 -8.61 1.79 4.32
CA ASP A 102 -9.21 1.15 3.15
C ASP A 102 -8.09 0.65 2.21
N CYS A 103 -8.10 -0.66 1.89
CA CYS A 103 -7.13 -1.29 1.00
C CYS A 103 -7.80 -2.08 -0.12
N ALA A 104 -7.13 -2.17 -1.25
CA ALA A 104 -7.48 -3.10 -2.32
C ALA A 104 -6.24 -3.86 -2.78
N GLU A 105 -6.42 -5.11 -3.21
CA GLU A 105 -5.36 -5.86 -3.89
C GLU A 105 -5.82 -6.34 -5.26
N LEU A 106 -4.91 -6.26 -6.22
CA LEU A 106 -5.03 -6.84 -7.55
C LEU A 106 -4.00 -7.97 -7.67
N HIS A 107 -4.51 -9.18 -7.88
CA HIS A 107 -3.74 -10.40 -8.07
C HIS A 107 -3.70 -10.66 -9.56
N VAL A 108 -2.62 -10.22 -10.20
CA VAL A 108 -2.46 -10.17 -11.65
C VAL A 108 -1.39 -11.15 -12.11
N HIS A 109 -1.36 -11.49 -13.39
CA HIS A 109 -0.26 -12.25 -13.95
C HIS A 109 1.07 -11.50 -13.74
N GLY A 110 2.11 -12.21 -13.29
CA GLY A 110 3.42 -11.64 -12.97
C GLY A 110 4.30 -11.31 -14.18
N GLY A 111 3.68 -10.97 -15.32
CA GLY A 111 4.36 -10.47 -16.50
C GLY A 111 4.73 -8.99 -16.33
N PRO A 112 5.96 -8.55 -16.66
CA PRO A 112 6.37 -7.15 -16.50
C PRO A 112 5.46 -6.14 -17.20
N ALA A 113 4.90 -6.49 -18.37
CA ALA A 113 3.96 -5.64 -19.10
C ALA A 113 2.66 -5.40 -18.33
N VAL A 114 2.11 -6.46 -17.72
CA VAL A 114 0.87 -6.40 -16.93
C VAL A 114 1.10 -5.55 -15.68
N VAL A 115 2.15 -5.84 -14.92
CA VAL A 115 2.47 -5.12 -13.68
C VAL A 115 2.70 -3.63 -13.96
N SER A 116 3.55 -3.30 -14.94
CA SER A 116 3.81 -1.90 -15.31
C SER A 116 2.56 -1.19 -15.84
N GLY A 117 1.72 -1.88 -16.61
CA GLY A 117 0.46 -1.33 -17.11
C GLY A 117 -0.51 -0.97 -15.98
N VAL A 118 -0.66 -1.84 -14.99
CA VAL A 118 -1.52 -1.57 -13.82
C VAL A 118 -0.96 -0.44 -12.95
N LEU A 119 0.35 -0.42 -12.70
CA LEU A 119 0.98 0.65 -11.93
C LEU A 119 0.84 2.01 -12.62
N ARG A 120 0.99 2.06 -13.96
CA ARG A 120 0.76 3.27 -14.74
C ARG A 120 -0.69 3.74 -14.62
N ALA A 121 -1.64 2.84 -14.84
CA ALA A 121 -3.07 3.16 -14.74
C ALA A 121 -3.49 3.65 -13.34
N LEU A 122 -2.84 3.14 -12.27
CA LEU A 122 -3.03 3.64 -10.91
C LEU A 122 -2.46 5.05 -10.69
N GLY A 123 -1.27 5.32 -11.24
CA GLY A 123 -0.63 6.64 -11.12
C GLY A 123 -1.33 7.75 -11.89
N GLU A 124 -2.13 7.40 -12.90
CA GLU A 124 -2.97 8.34 -13.65
C GLU A 124 -4.32 8.59 -12.96
N ALA A 125 -4.69 7.80 -11.94
CA ALA A 125 -5.92 7.98 -11.19
C ALA A 125 -5.76 9.00 -10.04
N PRO A 126 -6.57 10.06 -9.98
CA PRO A 126 -6.47 11.06 -8.91
C PRO A 126 -7.15 10.60 -7.59
N PRO A 127 -6.66 11.01 -6.39
CA PRO A 127 -5.30 11.33 -5.98
C PRO A 127 -4.61 10.08 -5.39
N ILE A 128 -3.89 9.33 -6.23
CA ILE A 128 -3.21 8.08 -5.84
C ILE A 128 -1.74 8.16 -6.27
N HIS A 129 -0.81 7.86 -5.36
CA HIS A 129 0.62 8.06 -5.55
C HIS A 129 1.41 6.75 -5.37
N PRO A 130 2.42 6.47 -6.21
CA PRO A 130 3.24 5.29 -6.07
C PRO A 130 4.17 5.41 -4.85
N VAL A 131 4.41 4.29 -4.18
CA VAL A 131 5.51 4.18 -3.21
C VAL A 131 6.81 3.88 -3.98
N PRO A 132 7.94 4.53 -3.66
CA PRO A 132 9.21 4.21 -4.29
C PRO A 132 9.57 2.73 -4.09
N ALA A 133 10.00 2.07 -5.18
CA ALA A 133 10.47 0.70 -5.12
C ALA A 133 11.73 0.64 -4.24
N VAL A 134 11.72 -0.24 -3.24
CA VAL A 134 12.93 -0.53 -2.46
C VAL A 134 13.86 -1.35 -3.36
N PRO A 135 15.09 -0.89 -3.68
CA PRO A 135 15.97 -1.62 -4.56
C PRO A 135 16.21 -3.03 -4.02
N SER A 136 16.21 -4.02 -4.92
CA SER A 136 16.33 -5.45 -4.61
C SER A 136 17.76 -5.87 -4.19
N GLY A 137 18.42 -5.04 -3.39
CA GLY A 137 19.78 -5.23 -2.93
C GLY A 137 20.01 -4.49 -1.61
N GLY A 138 20.02 -5.25 -0.52
CA GLY A 138 20.34 -4.76 0.82
C GLY A 138 19.11 -4.67 1.72
N VAL A 139 19.07 -5.53 2.74
CA VAL A 139 18.35 -5.21 3.97
C VAL A 139 18.96 -3.89 4.47
N PRO A 140 18.21 -2.77 4.56
CA PRO A 140 18.76 -1.55 5.12
C PRO A 140 19.24 -1.87 6.55
N PRO A 141 20.44 -1.43 6.96
CA PRO A 141 20.82 -1.55 8.36
C PRO A 141 19.72 -0.86 9.18
N SER A 142 19.30 -1.48 10.27
CA SER A 142 18.31 -0.97 11.21
C SER A 142 18.79 0.36 11.80
N ARG A 143 18.67 1.45 11.05
CA ARG A 143 18.77 2.81 11.55
C ARG A 143 17.41 3.12 12.15
N GLY A 144 17.45 3.41 13.46
CA GLY A 144 16.30 3.50 14.33
C GLY A 144 15.11 4.22 13.69
N SER A 145 13.96 3.55 13.74
CA SER A 145 12.68 4.12 13.36
C SER A 145 12.42 5.45 14.09
N PRO A 146 11.96 6.50 13.39
CA PRO A 146 11.35 7.67 14.04
C PRO A 146 9.97 7.33 14.62
N TRP A 147 9.43 6.15 14.33
CA TRP A 147 8.24 5.60 14.97
C TRP A 147 8.62 5.13 16.38
N GLY A 148 8.40 6.03 17.34
CA GLY A 148 8.52 5.75 18.76
C GLY A 148 7.76 4.47 19.14
N ARG A 149 8.35 3.72 20.08
CA ARG A 149 7.86 2.46 20.63
C ARG A 149 6.34 2.43 20.76
N GLN A 150 5.67 1.84 19.80
CA GLN A 150 4.39 1.19 20.02
C GLN A 150 4.74 -0.30 20.00
N GLY A 151 4.46 -0.97 21.11
CA GLY A 151 4.81 -2.37 21.34
C GLY A 151 4.30 -3.27 20.21
N PRO A 152 4.78 -4.53 20.17
CA PRO A 152 4.39 -5.46 19.12
C PRO A 152 2.86 -5.57 19.03
N CYS A 153 2.36 -5.50 17.79
CA CYS A 153 0.97 -5.76 17.46
C CYS A 153 0.58 -7.12 18.08
N PRO A 154 -0.49 -7.22 18.89
CA PRO A 154 -0.84 -8.43 19.63
C PRO A 154 -1.20 -9.62 18.73
N ALA A 155 -1.40 -9.39 17.43
CA ALA A 155 -1.62 -10.44 16.43
C ALA A 155 -0.32 -11.14 15.93
N CYS A 156 0.87 -10.63 16.28
CA CYS A 156 2.15 -11.17 15.83
C CYS A 156 2.88 -12.06 16.86
N VAL A 157 2.26 -12.37 17.99
CA VAL A 157 2.84 -13.30 18.98
C VAL A 157 2.47 -14.74 18.57
N LEU A 158 3.25 -15.31 17.66
CA LEU A 158 3.32 -16.77 17.53
C LEU A 158 4.16 -17.33 18.68
N PRO A 159 3.76 -18.43 19.34
CA PRO A 159 4.62 -19.09 20.31
C PRO A 159 5.84 -19.69 19.58
N SER A 160 7.04 -19.28 20.00
CA SER A 160 8.30 -19.86 19.52
C SER A 160 8.32 -21.37 19.82
N PRO A 161 8.63 -22.25 18.85
CA PRO A 161 8.90 -23.64 19.17
C PRO A 161 10.25 -23.72 19.89
N GLY A 162 10.20 -24.11 21.17
CA GLY A 162 11.36 -24.46 21.95
C GLY A 162 12.12 -25.63 21.34
N SER A 163 13.43 -25.48 21.26
CA SER A 163 14.37 -26.51 20.82
C SER A 163 14.33 -27.75 21.72
N SER A 164 13.99 -28.91 21.17
CA SER A 164 14.52 -30.18 21.67
C SER A 164 14.93 -31.06 20.50
N ARG A 165 16.21 -31.41 20.54
CA ARG A 165 16.89 -32.34 19.65
C ARG A 165 16.48 -33.75 20.08
N ALA A 166 15.89 -34.54 19.19
CA ALA A 166 15.75 -35.98 19.37
C ALA A 166 15.98 -36.70 18.03
N GLU A 167 16.68 -37.81 18.12
CA GLU A 167 17.34 -38.54 17.05
C GLU A 167 16.42 -39.35 16.12
N ARG A 168 16.97 -39.57 14.91
CA ARG A 168 16.93 -40.75 14.02
C ARG A 168 15.66 -41.62 13.89
N SER A 169 15.42 -41.88 12.60
CA SER A 169 15.05 -43.14 11.92
C SER A 169 13.58 -43.26 11.51
N GLY A 170 13.38 -43.56 10.21
CA GLY A 170 12.06 -43.87 9.66
C GLY A 170 11.93 -43.55 8.17
N VAL A 171 12.18 -44.56 7.35
CA VAL A 171 12.00 -44.61 5.89
C VAL A 171 10.50 -44.50 5.50
N GLY A 172 10.19 -43.89 4.35
CA GLY A 172 8.88 -43.99 3.67
C GLY A 172 8.68 -42.84 2.65
N SER A 173 9.08 -42.97 1.38
CA SER A 173 8.31 -43.55 0.27
C SER A 173 6.90 -42.98 0.13
N TRP A 174 6.71 -42.07 -0.83
CA TRP A 174 5.40 -41.69 -1.37
C TRP A 174 5.46 -41.80 -2.90
N THR A 175 4.87 -42.88 -3.40
CA THR A 175 4.23 -42.97 -4.73
C THR A 175 3.03 -42.04 -4.79
#